data_AF-A0A1Q3GIG0-F1
#
_entry.id   AF-A0A1Q3GIG0-F1
#
_cell.length_a   1.000
_cell.length_b   1.000
_cell.length_c   1.000
_cell.angle_alpha   90.00
_cell.angle_beta   90.00
_cell.angle_gamma   90.00
#
_symmetry.space_group_name_H-M   'P 1'
#
loop_
_entity.id
_entity.type
_entity.pdbx_description
1 polymer ?
#
loop_
_entity_poly.entity_id
_entity_poly.type
_entity_poly.pdbx_seq_one_letter_code
_entity_poly.pdbx_strand_id
1 'polypeptide(L)'
;MGLNDLGYSDKWIEYGFLNDKMLKLQLDEFHLGNDPNPEHYRYKSFLNWLDKREKLLDQEVINFIELALEDSDQTMAGSALKELLTSAKITEKQFQLIKPEFARLGEWATKVIEREVLKRKNE
;
A
#
# COMPACT_ATOMS: atom_id res chain seq x y z
N MET A 1 16.25 17.63 4.68
CA MET A 1 14.89 17.18 4.43
C MET A 1 14.97 16.03 3.44
N GLY A 2 14.29 14.93 3.71
CA GLY A 2 14.40 13.73 2.90
C GLY A 2 13.36 12.69 3.28
N LEU A 3 13.54 11.47 2.77
CA LEU A 3 12.62 10.36 2.94
C LEU A 3 12.22 10.11 4.41
N ASN A 4 13.19 10.16 5.32
CA ASN A 4 12.99 9.87 6.74
C ASN A 4 12.03 10.84 7.46
N ASP A 5 11.88 12.09 6.99
CA ASP A 5 10.98 13.06 7.64
C ASP A 5 9.51 12.63 7.52
N LEU A 6 9.17 11.87 6.48
CA LEU A 6 7.84 11.30 6.26
C LEU A 6 7.79 9.79 6.51
N GLY A 7 8.87 9.22 7.07
CA GLY A 7 8.99 7.79 7.36
C GLY A 7 9.13 6.89 6.13
N TYR A 8 9.55 7.44 4.98
CA TYR A 8 9.84 6.65 3.79
C TYR A 8 11.20 5.95 3.90
N SER A 9 11.30 4.73 3.38
CA SER A 9 12.55 4.05 3.06
C SER A 9 12.95 4.25 1.59
N ASP A 10 14.19 3.95 1.22
CA ASP A 10 14.67 4.07 -0.16
C ASP A 10 13.86 3.19 -1.15
N LYS A 11 13.33 2.06 -0.67
CA LYS A 11 12.48 1.15 -1.46
C LYS A 11 11.25 1.82 -2.05
N TRP A 12 10.74 2.88 -1.43
CA TRP A 12 9.62 3.64 -1.99
C TRP A 12 9.93 4.25 -3.35
N ILE A 13 11.16 4.72 -3.54
CA ILE A 13 11.65 5.24 -4.82
C ILE A 13 12.03 4.09 -5.74
N GLU A 14 12.78 3.10 -5.23
CA GLU A 14 13.23 1.95 -6.04
C GLU A 14 12.06 1.17 -6.65
N TYR A 15 10.96 0.99 -5.91
CA TYR A 15 9.75 0.31 -6.37
C TYR A 15 8.78 1.25 -7.11
N GLY A 16 9.11 2.54 -7.21
CA GLY A 16 8.36 3.55 -7.97
C GLY A 16 7.07 4.04 -7.32
N PHE A 17 6.84 3.77 -6.03
CA PHE A 17 5.70 4.29 -5.24
C PHE A 17 5.83 5.79 -4.98
N LEU A 18 7.06 6.28 -4.97
CA LEU A 18 7.42 7.67 -4.74
C LEU A 18 8.42 8.12 -5.80
N ASN A 19 8.38 9.40 -6.16
CA ASN A 19 9.42 10.05 -6.95
C ASN A 19 9.75 11.40 -6.34
N ASP A 20 10.86 12.01 -6.77
CA ASP A 20 11.37 13.26 -6.21
C ASP A 20 10.35 14.40 -6.24
N LYS A 21 9.54 14.48 -7.30
CA LYS A 21 8.51 15.52 -7.41
C LYS A 21 7.40 15.32 -6.37
N MET A 22 6.96 14.08 -6.18
CA MET A 22 5.96 13.75 -5.15
C MET A 22 6.53 13.98 -3.75
N LEU A 23 7.74 13.49 -3.46
CA LEU A 23 8.39 13.67 -2.17
C LEU A 23 8.53 15.15 -1.82
N LYS A 24 8.98 15.98 -2.76
CA LYS A 24 9.11 17.42 -2.53
C LYS A 24 7.77 18.07 -2.17
N LEU A 25 6.71 17.78 -2.92
CA LEU A 25 5.38 18.34 -2.63
C LEU A 25 4.87 17.91 -1.26
N GLN A 26 5.04 16.64 -0.90
CA GLN A 26 4.61 16.11 0.40
C GLN A 26 5.39 16.73 1.57
N LEU A 27 6.71 16.93 1.41
CA LEU A 27 7.54 17.62 2.40
C LEU A 27 7.11 19.09 2.57
N ASP A 28 6.82 19.79 1.47
CA ASP A 28 6.34 21.16 1.53
C ASP A 28 4.99 21.24 2.27
N GLU A 29 4.04 20.34 1.98
CA GLU A 29 2.75 20.26 2.68
C GLU A 29 2.90 19.94 4.18
N PHE A 30 3.80 19.03 4.53
CA PHE A 30 4.07 18.64 5.91
C PHE A 30 4.65 19.81 6.71
N HIS A 31 5.60 20.55 6.14
CA HIS A 31 6.20 21.71 6.82
C HIS A 31 5.26 22.90 6.93
N LEU A 32 4.34 23.08 5.99
CA LEU A 32 3.28 24.09 6.09
C LEU A 32 2.23 23.73 7.16
N GLY A 33 2.28 22.52 7.72
CA GLY A 33 1.36 22.05 8.77
C GLY A 33 -0.02 21.69 8.23
N ASN A 34 -0.16 21.47 6.92
CA ASN A 34 -1.44 21.15 6.29
C ASN A 34 -1.94 19.75 6.70
N ASP A 35 -1.04 18.78 6.79
CA ASP A 35 -1.30 17.43 7.30
C ASP A 35 -0.09 17.00 8.14
N PRO A 36 -0.20 16.95 9.48
CA PRO A 36 0.93 16.70 10.38
C PRO A 36 1.26 15.21 10.53
N ASN A 37 0.57 14.32 9.81
CA ASN A 37 0.64 12.88 9.99
C ASN A 37 1.43 12.22 8.84
N PRO A 38 2.69 11.81 9.06
CA PRO A 38 3.53 11.19 8.02
C PRO A 38 2.88 9.99 7.33
N GLU A 39 2.17 9.16 8.07
CA GLU A 39 1.49 7.95 7.58
C GLU A 39 0.42 8.27 6.54
N HIS A 40 -0.23 9.45 6.60
CA HIS A 40 -1.19 9.86 5.57
C HIS A 40 -0.53 10.04 4.22
N TYR A 41 0.70 10.57 4.17
CA TYR A 41 1.44 10.73 2.93
C TYR A 41 1.85 9.38 2.35
N ARG A 42 2.33 8.46 3.20
CA ARG A 42 2.69 7.09 2.79
C ARG A 42 1.48 6.34 2.24
N TYR A 43 0.34 6.43 2.95
CA TYR A 43 -0.93 5.87 2.49
C TYR A 43 -1.37 6.44 1.14
N LYS A 44 -1.36 7.77 0.99
CA LYS A 44 -1.68 8.43 -0.29
C LYS A 44 -0.75 7.99 -1.41
N SER A 45 0.53 7.76 -1.13
CA SER A 45 1.50 7.24 -2.12
C SER A 45 1.14 5.83 -2.58
N PHE A 46 0.74 4.92 -1.68
CA PHE A 46 0.20 3.60 -2.06
C PHE A 46 -1.02 3.72 -2.99
N LEU A 47 -2.00 4.55 -2.61
CA LEU A 47 -3.22 4.75 -3.40
C LEU A 47 -2.92 5.33 -4.77
N ASN A 48 -2.10 6.37 -4.84
CA ASN A 48 -1.71 7.02 -6.09
C ASN A 48 -0.97 6.06 -7.02
N TRP A 49 -0.12 5.19 -6.47
CA TRP A 49 0.57 4.17 -7.26
C TRP A 49 -0.41 3.12 -7.79
N LEU A 50 -1.35 2.67 -6.96
CA LEU A 50 -2.36 1.68 -7.36
C LEU A 50 -3.32 2.24 -8.40
N ASP A 51 -3.76 3.50 -8.27
CA ASP A 51 -4.70 4.17 -9.16
C ASP A 51 -4.17 4.27 -10.60
N LYS A 52 -2.88 4.62 -10.74
CA LYS A 52 -2.20 4.79 -12.03
C LYS A 52 -2.03 3.51 -12.86
N ARG A 53 -2.43 2.35 -12.33
CA ARG A 53 -2.24 1.05 -12.98
C ARG A 53 -3.56 0.51 -13.48
N GLU A 54 -3.55 -0.09 -14.66
CA GLU A 54 -4.70 -0.85 -15.15
C GLU A 54 -4.67 -2.31 -14.66
N LYS A 55 -3.47 -2.88 -14.61
CA LYS A 55 -3.17 -4.24 -14.12
C LYS A 55 -1.85 -4.23 -13.37
N LEU A 56 -1.66 -5.24 -12.54
CA LEU A 56 -0.45 -5.43 -11.74
C LEU A 56 0.33 -6.65 -12.21
N LEU A 57 1.65 -6.53 -12.26
CA LEU A 57 2.56 -7.66 -12.40
C LEU A 57 2.77 -8.35 -11.05
N ASP A 58 3.13 -9.64 -11.07
CA ASP A 58 3.39 -10.40 -9.84
C ASP A 58 4.48 -9.74 -8.98
N GLN A 59 5.55 -9.24 -9.62
CA GLN A 59 6.62 -8.54 -8.91
C GLN A 59 6.13 -7.22 -8.28
N GLU A 60 5.20 -6.52 -8.93
CA GLU A 60 4.65 -5.27 -8.40
C GLU A 60 3.78 -5.53 -7.16
N VAL A 61 3.04 -6.65 -7.14
CA VAL A 61 2.30 -7.11 -5.96
C VAL A 61 3.26 -7.48 -4.83
N ILE A 62 4.34 -8.21 -5.13
CA ILE A 62 5.37 -8.58 -4.13
C ILE A 62 6.01 -7.33 -3.53
N ASN A 63 6.42 -6.38 -4.37
CA ASN A 63 7.01 -5.12 -3.93
C ASN A 63 6.05 -4.31 -3.05
N PHE A 64 4.76 -4.26 -3.39
CA PHE A 64 3.75 -3.61 -2.56
C PHE A 64 3.66 -4.27 -1.18
N ILE A 65 3.58 -5.60 -1.13
CA ILE A 65 3.48 -6.36 0.12
C ILE A 65 4.70 -6.11 0.99
N GLU A 66 5.90 -6.24 0.42
CA GLU A 66 7.15 -6.01 1.13
C GLU A 66 7.20 -4.60 1.73
N LEU A 67 6.87 -3.58 0.92
CA LEU A 67 6.89 -2.19 1.36
C LEU A 67 5.90 -1.92 2.49
N ALA A 68 4.71 -2.52 2.43
CA ALA A 68 3.71 -2.38 3.49
C ALA A 68 4.13 -3.09 4.78
N LEU A 69 4.69 -4.30 4.69
CA LEU A 69 5.11 -5.06 5.86
C LEU A 69 6.32 -4.44 6.59
N GLU A 70 7.18 -3.74 5.86
CA GLU A 70 8.33 -3.01 6.44
C GLU A 70 7.96 -1.65 7.05
N ASP A 71 6.73 -1.16 6.83
CA ASP A 71 6.32 0.14 7.35
C ASP A 71 6.17 0.11 8.88
N SER A 72 6.63 1.17 9.55
CA SER A 72 6.52 1.27 11.01
C SER A 72 5.08 1.46 11.48
N ASP A 73 4.21 2.00 10.63
CA ASP A 73 2.79 2.15 10.92
C ASP A 73 1.98 0.96 10.36
N GLN A 74 1.74 -0.01 11.23
CA GLN A 74 1.04 -1.23 10.90
C GLN A 74 -0.45 -1.01 10.57
N THR A 75 -1.06 0.08 11.06
CA THR A 75 -2.48 0.40 10.77
C THR A 75 -2.61 0.96 9.36
N MET A 76 -1.68 1.84 8.97
CA MET A 76 -1.56 2.34 7.61
C MET A 76 -1.22 1.21 6.63
N ALA A 77 -0.22 0.39 6.96
CA ALA A 77 0.17 -0.77 6.15
C ALA A 77 -1.01 -1.74 5.92
N GLY A 78 -1.76 -2.05 6.97
CA GLY A 78 -2.94 -2.90 6.86
C GLY A 78 -4.03 -2.28 5.99
N SER A 79 -4.22 -0.97 6.07
CA SER A 79 -5.15 -0.25 5.19
C SER A 79 -4.70 -0.32 3.73
N ALA A 80 -3.41 -0.10 3.44
CA ALA A 80 -2.87 -0.19 2.08
C ALA A 80 -2.98 -1.61 1.49
N LEU A 81 -2.65 -2.65 2.28
CA LEU A 81 -2.78 -4.05 1.84
C LEU A 81 -4.23 -4.44 1.58
N LYS A 82 -5.18 -3.92 2.38
CA LYS A 82 -6.61 -4.13 2.13
C LYS A 82 -7.01 -3.57 0.77
N GLU A 83 -6.59 -2.35 0.43
CA GLU A 83 -6.87 -1.71 -0.86
C GLU A 83 -6.32 -2.53 -2.04
N LEU A 84 -5.10 -3.07 -1.90
CA LEU A 84 -4.53 -3.99 -2.88
C LEU A 84 -5.35 -5.27 -3.02
N LEU A 85 -5.67 -5.93 -1.90
CA LEU A 85 -6.42 -7.20 -1.87
C LEU A 85 -7.81 -7.09 -2.49
N THR A 86 -8.50 -5.97 -2.26
CA THR A 86 -9.85 -5.72 -2.80
C THR A 86 -9.85 -5.09 -4.19
N SER A 87 -8.66 -4.89 -4.79
CA SER A 87 -8.56 -4.29 -6.10
C SER A 87 -9.01 -5.25 -7.21
N ALA A 88 -9.79 -4.74 -8.17
CA ALA A 88 -10.08 -5.48 -9.40
C ALA A 88 -8.85 -5.65 -10.32
N LYS A 89 -7.72 -5.00 -9.98
CA LYS A 89 -6.48 -5.00 -10.78
C LYS A 89 -5.59 -6.22 -10.54
N ILE A 90 -5.89 -7.01 -9.50
CA ILE A 90 -5.14 -8.23 -9.16
C ILE A 90 -5.82 -9.48 -9.70
N THR A 91 -5.00 -10.42 -10.16
CA THR A 91 -5.45 -11.76 -10.58
C THR A 91 -5.73 -12.67 -9.39
N GLU A 92 -6.42 -13.78 -9.62
CA GLU A 92 -6.62 -14.80 -8.57
C GLU A 92 -5.29 -15.34 -8.02
N LYS A 93 -4.29 -15.53 -8.90
CA LYS A 93 -2.93 -15.94 -8.48
C LYS A 93 -2.34 -14.92 -7.51
N GLN A 94 -2.44 -13.63 -7.80
CA GLN A 94 -1.93 -12.54 -6.96
C GLN A 94 -2.73 -12.41 -5.66
N PHE A 95 -4.04 -12.62 -5.71
CA PHE A 95 -4.88 -12.69 -4.51
C PHE A 95 -4.38 -13.78 -3.54
N GLN A 96 -4.03 -14.96 -4.05
CA GLN A 96 -3.45 -16.03 -3.23
C GLN A 96 -2.07 -15.68 -2.65
N LEU A 97 -1.29 -14.79 -3.29
CA LEU A 97 -0.02 -14.28 -2.74
C LEU A 97 -0.24 -13.28 -1.59
N ILE A 98 -1.22 -12.38 -1.73
CA ILE A 98 -1.49 -11.33 -0.73
C ILE A 98 -2.15 -11.91 0.53
N LYS A 99 -3.07 -12.87 0.33
CA LYS A 99 -3.91 -13.46 1.38
C LYS A 99 -3.17 -13.92 2.64
N PRO A 100 -2.10 -14.76 2.58
CA PRO A 100 -1.42 -15.20 3.79
C PRO A 100 -0.74 -14.06 4.54
N GLU A 101 -0.18 -13.09 3.83
CA GLU A 101 0.48 -11.93 4.42
C GLU A 101 -0.53 -11.00 5.10
N PHE A 102 -1.64 -10.73 4.42
CA PHE A 102 -2.72 -9.91 4.98
C PHE A 102 -3.39 -10.56 6.20
N ALA A 103 -3.56 -11.89 6.20
CA ALA A 103 -4.12 -12.62 7.35
C ALA A 103 -3.30 -12.46 8.65
N ARG A 104 -1.99 -12.21 8.54
CA ARG A 104 -1.10 -11.98 9.70
C ARG A 104 -1.45 -10.70 10.48
N LEU A 105 -2.22 -9.78 9.88
CA LEU A 105 -2.64 -8.53 10.52
C LEU A 105 -3.77 -8.71 11.55
N GLY A 106 -4.30 -9.94 11.70
CA GLY A 106 -5.25 -10.31 12.75
C GLY A 106 -6.65 -10.62 12.25
N GLU A 107 -7.58 -10.85 13.18
CA GLU A 107 -8.93 -11.36 12.89
C GLU A 107 -9.74 -10.47 11.93
N TRP A 108 -9.54 -9.15 11.97
CA TRP A 108 -10.23 -8.21 11.08
C TRP A 108 -9.84 -8.45 9.62
N ALA A 109 -8.57 -8.81 9.36
CA ALA A 109 -8.08 -9.09 8.02
C ALA A 109 -8.65 -10.40 7.48
N THR A 110 -8.77 -11.43 8.33
CA THR A 110 -9.44 -12.69 7.99
C THR A 110 -10.89 -12.47 7.53
N LYS A 111 -11.64 -11.61 8.24
CA LYS A 111 -13.04 -11.27 7.86
C LYS A 111 -13.11 -10.58 6.49
N VAL A 112 -12.12 -9.75 6.15
CA VAL A 112 -12.04 -9.12 4.82
C VAL A 112 -11.72 -10.15 3.74
N ILE A 113 -10.75 -11.05 4.01
CA ILE A 113 -10.41 -12.16 3.11
C ILE A 113 -11.63 -13.02 2.80
N GLU A 114 -12.39 -13.43 3.82
CA GLU A 114 -13.59 -14.26 3.64
C GLU A 114 -14.62 -13.60 2.73
N ARG A 115 -14.87 -12.30 2.92
CA ARG A 115 -15.77 -11.53 2.06
C ARG A 115 -15.29 -11.50 0.61
N GLU A 116 -13.99 -11.30 0.42
CA GLU A 116 -13.41 -11.19 -0.92
C GLU A 116 -13.37 -12.54 -1.65
N VAL A 117 -13.11 -13.64 -0.93
CA VAL A 117 -13.23 -15.01 -1.45
C VAL A 117 -14.67 -15.29 -1.91
N LEU A 118 -15.67 -14.86 -1.15
CA LEU A 118 -17.07 -15.06 -1.52
C LEU A 118 -17.46 -14.28 -2.78
N LYS A 119 -16.98 -13.04 -2.93
CA LYS A 119 -17.22 -12.24 -4.15
C LYS A 119 -16.63 -12.90 -5.38
N ARG A 120 -15.35 -13.28 -5.32
CA ARG A 120 -14.61 -13.88 -6.44
C ARG A 120 -15.15 -15.24 -6.90
N LYS A 121 -15.89 -15.95 -6.04
CA LYS A 121 -16.59 -17.20 -6.41
C LYS A 121 -17.89 -16.97 -7.18
N ASN A 122 -18.45 -15.77 -7.10
CA ASN A 122 -19.74 -15.41 -7.70
C ASN A 122 -19.57 -14.55 -8.97
N GLU A 123 -18.33 -14.31 -9.41
CA GLU A 123 -17.96 -13.64 -10.66
C GLU A 123 -17.68 -14.66 -11.77
#